data_AF-A0A524Q432-F1
#
_entry.id   AF-A0A524Q432-F1
#
_cell.length_a   1.000
_cell.length_b   1.000
_cell.length_c   1.000
_cell.angle_alpha   90.00
_cell.angle_beta   90.00
_cell.angle_gamma   90.00
#
_symmetry.space_group_name_H-M   'P 1'
#
loop_
_entity.id
_entity.type
_entity.pdbx_description
1 polymer ?
#
loop_
_entity_poly.entity_id
_entity_poly.type
_entity_poly.pdbx_seq_one_letter_code
_entity_poly.pdbx_strand_id
1 'polypeptide(L)'
;MLIAFPTVAAQDTTTQEALREAYYEIEVAGYCGVVSDDVAAGFRRQVERILDNAVIEPETLNEIRGKAWQAAHWEWQNRGLGGFRGWCSKEGRAAAERFLAEPR
;
A
#
# COMPACT_ATOMS: atom_id res chain seq x y z
N MET A 1 16.58 -41.15 -12.98
CA MET A 1 16.26 -40.53 -11.67
C MET A 1 16.06 -39.05 -11.93
N LEU A 2 14.82 -38.61 -12.08
CA LEU A 2 14.48 -37.19 -12.26
C LEU A 2 14.33 -36.58 -10.87
N ILE A 3 15.20 -35.63 -10.53
CA ILE A 3 15.07 -34.82 -9.33
C ILE A 3 14.04 -33.74 -9.66
N ALA A 4 12.83 -33.87 -9.11
CA ALA A 4 11.86 -32.78 -9.09
C ALA A 4 12.35 -31.76 -8.06
N PHE A 5 12.83 -30.61 -8.54
CA PHE A 5 13.03 -29.46 -7.66
C PHE A 5 11.65 -28.92 -7.29
N PRO A 6 11.39 -28.60 -6.01
CA PRO A 6 10.19 -27.88 -5.66
C PRO A 6 10.26 -26.53 -6.37
N THR A 7 9.30 -26.29 -7.26
CA THR A 7 9.06 -24.97 -7.82
C THR A 7 8.81 -24.05 -6.63
N VAL A 8 9.74 -23.12 -6.36
CA VAL A 8 9.44 -21.95 -5.53
C VAL A 8 8.13 -21.41 -6.07
N ALA A 9 7.07 -21.46 -5.25
CA ALA A 9 5.77 -20.95 -5.63
C ALA A 9 6.00 -19.56 -6.20
N ALA A 10 5.60 -19.35 -7.47
CA ALA A 10 5.59 -18.01 -8.04
C ALA A 10 4.82 -17.14 -7.04
N GLN A 11 5.55 -16.25 -6.37
CA GLN A 11 4.96 -15.42 -5.34
C GLN A 11 3.79 -14.69 -5.98
N ASP A 12 2.65 -14.62 -5.30
CA ASP A 12 1.45 -13.99 -5.84
C ASP A 12 1.70 -12.49 -6.08
N THR A 13 2.18 -12.18 -7.29
CA THR A 13 2.57 -10.82 -7.70
C THR A 13 1.40 -9.86 -7.58
N THR A 14 0.17 -10.33 -7.85
CA THR A 14 -1.04 -9.51 -7.75
C THR A 14 -1.30 -9.09 -6.31
N THR A 15 -1.20 -10.03 -5.35
CA THR A 15 -1.33 -9.68 -3.92
C THR A 15 -0.21 -8.73 -3.47
N GLN A 16 1.04 -8.96 -3.89
CA GLN A 16 2.14 -8.07 -3.52
C GLN A 16 1.96 -6.66 -4.09
N GLU A 17 1.49 -6.54 -5.33
CA GLU A 17 1.17 -5.26 -5.96
C GLU A 17 0.04 -4.53 -5.24
N ALA A 18 -1.04 -5.25 -4.91
CA ALA A 18 -2.16 -4.69 -4.16
C ALA A 18 -1.75 -4.19 -2.76
N LEU A 19 -0.91 -4.96 -2.05
CA LEU A 19 -0.34 -4.51 -0.78
C LEU A 19 0.55 -3.28 -0.97
N ARG A 20 1.44 -3.30 -1.96
CA ARG A 20 2.34 -2.18 -2.25
C ARG A 20 1.54 -0.90 -2.55
N GLU A 21 0.45 -1.01 -3.31
CA GLU A 21 -0.45 0.10 -3.59
C GLU A 21 -1.14 0.61 -2.33
N ALA A 22 -1.76 -0.27 -1.53
CA ALA A 22 -2.42 0.13 -0.29
C ALA A 22 -1.46 0.83 0.70
N TYR A 23 -0.24 0.30 0.86
CA TYR A 23 0.79 0.92 1.69
C TYR A 23 1.29 2.25 1.11
N TYR A 24 1.40 2.38 -0.21
CA TYR A 24 1.77 3.66 -0.82
C TYR A 24 0.69 4.71 -0.55
N GLU A 25 -0.57 4.35 -0.79
CA GLU A 25 -1.71 5.24 -0.66
C GLU A 25 -1.92 5.77 0.76
N ILE A 26 -1.74 4.94 1.79
CA ILE A 26 -1.86 5.40 3.18
C ILE A 26 -0.72 6.36 3.55
N GLU A 27 0.48 6.17 3.02
CA GLU A 27 1.61 7.09 3.24
C GLU A 27 1.38 8.42 2.52
N VAL A 28 0.86 8.41 1.29
CA VAL A 28 0.44 9.63 0.58
C VAL A 28 -0.63 10.38 1.38
N ALA A 29 -1.67 9.68 1.84
CA ALA A 29 -2.70 10.25 2.69
C ALA A 29 -2.11 10.85 3.99
N GLY A 30 -1.10 10.18 4.56
CA GLY A 30 -0.35 10.62 5.73
C GLY A 30 0.40 11.94 5.49
N TYR A 31 1.23 12.00 4.43
CA TYR A 31 1.95 13.23 4.05
C TYR A 31 0.99 14.40 3.77
N CYS A 32 -0.20 14.10 3.26
CA CYS A 32 -1.24 15.08 2.97
C CYS A 32 -2.11 15.48 4.17
N GLY A 33 -1.93 14.83 5.32
CA GLY A 33 -2.66 15.15 6.55
C GLY A 33 -4.15 14.77 6.52
N VAL A 34 -4.52 13.74 5.77
CA VAL A 34 -5.92 13.32 5.58
C VAL A 34 -6.26 11.95 6.18
N VAL A 35 -5.37 11.38 6.99
CA VAL A 35 -5.61 10.12 7.72
C VAL A 35 -6.36 10.40 9.03
N SER A 36 -7.66 10.11 9.04
CA SER A 36 -8.47 10.03 10.27
C SER A 36 -8.49 8.60 10.82
N ASP A 37 -9.10 8.41 11.99
CA ASP A 37 -9.30 7.07 12.57
C ASP A 37 -10.10 6.15 11.64
N ASP A 38 -11.12 6.67 10.96
CA ASP A 38 -11.93 5.92 10.00
C ASP A 38 -11.12 5.52 8.76
N VAL A 39 -10.26 6.42 8.26
CA VAL A 39 -9.34 6.13 7.14
C VAL A 39 -8.35 5.04 7.55
N ALA A 40 -7.75 5.15 8.73
CA ALA A 40 -6.82 4.16 9.25
C ALA A 40 -7.51 2.79 9.46
N ALA A 41 -8.76 2.78 9.92
CA ALA A 41 -9.54 1.56 10.04
C ALA A 41 -9.87 0.94 8.67
N GLY A 42 -10.23 1.75 7.68
CA GLY A 42 -10.47 1.30 6.30
C GLY A 42 -9.24 0.67 5.66
N PHE A 43 -8.08 1.32 5.81
CA PHE A 43 -6.79 0.77 5.37
C PHE A 43 -6.50 -0.60 5.99
N ARG A 44 -6.73 -0.80 7.30
CA ARG A 44 -6.53 -2.10 7.96
C ARG A 44 -7.42 -3.18 7.34
N ARG A 45 -8.71 -2.88 7.13
CA ARG A 45 -9.65 -3.82 6.50
C ARG A 45 -9.25 -4.17 5.06
N GLN A 46 -8.76 -3.21 4.30
CA GLN A 46 -8.24 -3.46 2.95
C GLN A 46 -7.03 -4.41 2.97
N VAL A 47 -6.07 -4.17 3.88
CA VAL A 47 -4.90 -5.05 4.04
C VAL A 47 -5.31 -6.45 4.47
N GLU A 48 -6.22 -6.57 5.43
CA GLU A 48 -6.79 -7.86 5.87
C GLU A 48 -7.43 -8.60 4.69
N ARG A 49 -8.31 -7.94 3.92
CA ARG A 49 -8.96 -8.51 2.74
C ARG A 49 -7.98 -8.97 1.65
N ILE A 50 -6.91 -8.22 1.43
CA ILE A 50 -5.86 -8.63 0.48
C ILE A 50 -5.13 -9.88 1.00
N LEU A 51 -4.85 -9.94 2.30
CA LEU A 51 -4.15 -11.07 2.92
C LEU A 51 -5.01 -12.32 3.12
N ASP A 52 -6.33 -12.20 3.23
CA ASP A 52 -7.25 -13.34 3.39
C ASP A 52 -7.13 -14.39 2.28
N ASN A 53 -6.61 -14.00 1.11
CA ASN A 53 -6.48 -14.86 -0.06
C ASN A 53 -5.03 -15.29 -0.35
N ALA A 54 -4.06 -14.97 0.53
CA ALA A 54 -2.65 -15.19 0.26
C ALA A 54 -1.83 -15.51 1.52
N VAL A 55 -0.79 -16.32 1.33
CA VAL A 55 0.25 -16.52 2.35
C VAL A 55 1.46 -15.68 1.96
N ILE A 56 1.76 -14.66 2.76
CA ILE A 56 2.94 -13.80 2.58
C ILE A 56 3.82 -13.89 3.82
N GLU A 57 5.10 -14.19 3.60
CA GLU A 57 6.09 -14.23 4.66
C GLU A 57 6.24 -12.84 5.31
N PRO A 58 6.39 -12.76 6.65
CA PRO A 58 6.49 -11.48 7.36
C PRO A 58 7.63 -10.59 6.85
N GLU A 59 8.75 -11.17 6.44
CA GLU A 59 9.88 -10.43 5.87
C GLU A 59 9.51 -9.79 4.53
N THR A 60 8.85 -10.54 3.64
CA THR A 60 8.34 -10.01 2.37
C THR A 60 7.31 -8.89 2.61
N LEU A 61 6.42 -9.03 3.59
CA LEU A 61 5.47 -7.99 3.95
C LEU A 61 6.18 -6.71 4.42
N ASN A 62 7.23 -6.84 5.23
CA ASN A 62 8.03 -5.71 5.69
C ASN A 62 8.80 -5.04 4.55
N GLU A 63 9.33 -5.80 3.60
CA GLU A 63 9.94 -5.23 2.40
C GLU A 63 8.95 -4.44 1.56
N ILE A 64 7.73 -4.97 1.35
CA ILE A 64 6.68 -4.29 0.59
C ILE A 64 6.33 -2.95 1.25
N ARG A 65 6.13 -2.96 2.57
CA ARG A 65 5.90 -1.73 3.36
C ARG A 65 7.03 -0.73 3.19
N GLY A 66 8.27 -1.17 3.37
CA GLY A 66 9.44 -0.31 3.27
C GLY A 66 9.63 0.30 1.88
N LYS A 67 9.37 -0.46 0.81
CA LYS A 67 9.43 0.03 -0.58
C LYS A 67 8.30 1.02 -0.89
N ALA A 68 7.08 0.74 -0.42
CA ALA A 68 5.93 1.62 -0.61
C ALA A 68 6.11 2.96 0.11
N TRP A 69 6.57 2.94 1.35
CA TRP A 69 6.91 4.15 2.11
C TRP A 69 8.01 4.97 1.41
N GLN A 70 9.10 4.33 0.99
CA GLN A 70 10.16 5.02 0.25
C GLN A 70 9.62 5.68 -1.02
N ALA A 71 8.77 5.00 -1.78
CA ALA A 71 8.17 5.57 -2.99
C ALA A 71 7.31 6.81 -2.68
N ALA A 72 6.45 6.75 -1.66
CA ALA A 72 5.65 7.91 -1.23
C ALA A 72 6.53 9.06 -0.71
N HIS A 73 7.59 8.73 0.03
CA HIS A 73 8.55 9.70 0.53
C HIS A 73 9.32 10.41 -0.59
N TRP A 74 9.72 9.68 -1.64
CA TRP A 74 10.37 10.26 -2.81
C TRP A 74 9.47 11.24 -3.55
N GLU A 75 8.19 10.92 -3.71
CA GLU A 75 7.20 11.85 -4.28
C GLU A 75 7.07 13.11 -3.42
N TRP A 76 7.00 12.96 -2.09
CA TRP A 76 6.92 14.08 -1.17
C TRP A 76 8.16 15.00 -1.24
N GLN A 77 9.36 14.42 -1.24
CA GLN A 77 10.63 15.17 -1.34
C GLN A 77 10.78 15.91 -2.67
N ASN A 78 10.38 15.28 -3.77
CA ASN A 78 10.58 15.83 -5.11
C ASN A 78 9.51 16.87 -5.51
N ARG A 79 8.43 16.98 -4.75
CA ARG A 79 7.33 17.91 -5.04
C ARG A 79 7.49 19.19 -4.20
N GLY A 80 7.94 20.27 -4.84
CA GLY A 80 7.89 21.61 -4.26
C GLY A 80 6.44 22.04 -3.91
N LEU A 81 6.28 23.16 -3.19
CA LEU A 81 4.99 23.58 -2.59
C LEU A 81 3.78 23.56 -3.54
N GLY A 82 3.96 23.93 -4.82
CA GLY A 82 2.89 23.88 -5.82
C GLY A 82 2.51 22.46 -6.27
N GLY A 83 3.50 21.58 -6.43
CA GLY A 83 3.30 20.17 -6.78
C GLY A 83 2.70 19.36 -5.64
N PHE A 84 3.09 19.69 -4.40
CA PHE A 84 2.58 19.06 -3.19
C PHE A 84 1.06 19.25 -3.03
N ARG A 85 0.55 20.49 -3.20
CA ARG A 85 -0.89 20.75 -3.08
C ARG A 85 -1.71 20.02 -4.14
N GLY A 86 -1.23 20.01 -5.39
CA GLY A 86 -1.89 19.28 -6.48
C GLY A 86 -1.89 17.77 -6.25
N TRP A 87 -0.80 17.23 -5.73
CA TRP A 87 -0.68 15.83 -5.36
C TRP A 87 -1.68 15.44 -4.26
N CYS A 88 -1.74 16.20 -3.18
CA CYS A 88 -2.65 15.91 -2.09
C CYS A 88 -4.13 16.02 -2.48
N SER A 89 -4.48 16.99 -3.32
CA SER A 89 -5.85 17.15 -3.82
C SER A 89 -6.31 15.96 -4.68
N LYS A 90 -5.39 15.34 -5.44
CA LYS A 90 -5.71 14.27 -6.40
C LYS A 90 -5.52 12.87 -5.83
N GLU A 91 -4.39 12.63 -5.18
CA GLU A 91 -3.95 11.29 -4.78
C GLU A 91 -4.22 11.05 -3.29
N GLY A 92 -3.79 11.95 -2.41
CA GLY A 92 -4.00 11.80 -0.96
C GLY A 92 -5.49 11.75 -0.58
N ARG A 93 -6.30 12.63 -1.18
CA ARG A 93 -7.75 12.63 -0.95
C ARG A 93 -8.45 11.41 -1.56
N ALA A 94 -8.04 10.99 -2.77
CA ALA A 94 -8.62 9.80 -3.40
C ALA A 94 -8.28 8.52 -2.62
N ALA A 95 -7.06 8.41 -2.08
CA ALA A 95 -6.67 7.32 -1.18
C ALA A 95 -7.55 7.29 0.07
N ALA A 96 -7.72 8.44 0.75
CA ALA A 96 -8.61 8.53 1.92
C ALA A 96 -10.05 8.12 1.58
N GLU A 97 -10.59 8.59 0.45
CA GLU A 97 -11.93 8.22 -0.02
C GLU A 97 -12.06 6.71 -0.32
N ARG A 98 -11.03 6.08 -0.89
CA ARG A 98 -10.98 4.62 -1.09
C ARG A 98 -11.05 3.87 0.24
N PHE A 99 -10.21 4.24 1.22
CA PHE A 99 -10.22 3.58 2.53
C PHE A 99 -11.55 3.78 3.26
N LEU A 100 -12.18 4.95 3.15
CA LEU A 100 -13.51 5.19 3.73
C LEU A 100 -14.61 4.34 3.09
N ALA A 101 -14.42 3.90 1.84
CA ALA A 101 -15.35 3.04 1.13
C ALA A 101 -15.17 1.54 1.42
N GLU A 102 -14.09 1.14 2.11
CA GLU A 102 -13.86 -0.26 2.46
C GLU A 102 -14.95 -0.78 3.42
N PRO A 103 -15.60 -1.92 3.11
CA PRO A 103 -16.71 -2.48 3.89
C PRO A 103 -16.35 -2.64 5.37
N ARG A 104 -17.29 -2.33 6.27
CA ARG A 104 -17.13 -2.50 7.71
C ARG A 104 -17.38 -3.94 8.16
#